data_AF-A0A076EKA4-F1
#
_entry.id   AF-A0A076EKA4-F1
#
_cell.length_a   1.000
_cell.length_b   1.000
_cell.length_c   1.000
_cell.angle_alpha   90.00
_cell.angle_beta   90.00
_cell.angle_gamma   90.00
#
_symmetry.space_group_name_H-M   'P 1'
#
loop_
_entity.id
_entity.type
_entity.pdbx_description
1 polymer ?
#
loop_
_entity_poly.entity_id
_entity_poly.type
_entity_poly.pdbx_seq_one_letter_code
_entity_poly.pdbx_strand_id
1 'polypeptide(L)'
;MSSEQILAAAEEVRSAGPSAPRPGRDPINLPMIRNWVEAIGDRNPIYVDEAAARAAGHDGIVAPPAMAQVWTMQGLNAVRQPDDPLGRMTTILDEAGFTSVVATNCDQIYHRYLKVGEEVTITTTLEDLVGPKKTGLGEGWFFTTRSLWRVANGDGTDEVVAEMLFRILKFAPKPAEPKSQSANGRGASYDDLDPTKLMRPSASQDTQFFWDGVAAHELRIQQREDGALQHPPVPALWKDKAETTDYVVASGRGTVFSYVVHHAPKVPGRSLPFVVALVELEEGVRMLGELRGVDPAEVTVGMPVEAIYLDFPGDEETGGTPWTLYAWQRGAKEQS
;
A
#
# COMPACT_ATOMS: atom_id res chain seq x y z
N MET A 1 -4.68 17.10 -20.89
CA MET A 1 -5.73 16.84 -21.89
C MET A 1 -7.06 17.31 -21.33
N SER A 2 -7.93 17.96 -22.09
CA SER A 2 -9.27 18.39 -21.62
C SER A 2 -10.26 17.21 -21.60
N SER A 3 -11.39 17.35 -20.89
CA SER A 3 -12.43 16.30 -20.86
C SER A 3 -13.02 16.01 -22.25
N GLU A 4 -13.19 17.04 -23.09
CA GLU A 4 -13.65 16.88 -24.47
C GLU A 4 -12.66 16.09 -25.33
N GLN A 5 -11.36 16.34 -25.17
CA GLN A 5 -10.32 15.60 -25.87
C GLN A 5 -10.31 14.12 -25.46
N ILE A 6 -10.50 13.82 -24.17
CA ILE A 6 -10.56 12.44 -23.67
C ILE A 6 -11.77 11.71 -24.27
N LEU A 7 -12.95 12.36 -24.30
CA LEU A 7 -14.16 11.78 -24.89
C LEU A 7 -14.00 11.51 -26.39
N ALA A 8 -13.39 12.45 -27.14
CA ALA A 8 -13.13 12.26 -28.57
C ALA A 8 -12.16 11.09 -28.82
N ALA A 9 -11.07 11.00 -28.05
CA ALA A 9 -10.11 9.90 -28.16
C ALA A 9 -10.74 8.53 -27.81
N ALA A 10 -11.63 8.50 -26.82
CA ALA A 10 -12.38 7.29 -26.48
C ALA A 10 -13.37 6.89 -27.58
N GLU A 11 -13.99 7.85 -28.25
CA GLU A 11 -14.86 7.57 -29.39
C GLU A 11 -14.10 6.97 -30.57
N GLU A 12 -12.85 7.40 -30.81
CA GLU A 12 -11.97 6.78 -31.80
C GLU A 12 -11.61 5.35 -31.42
N VAL A 13 -11.33 5.08 -30.13
CA VAL A 13 -11.10 3.71 -29.64
C VAL A 13 -12.34 2.84 -29.83
N ARG A 14 -13.54 3.36 -29.51
CA ARG A 14 -14.80 2.64 -29.66
C ARG A 14 -15.14 2.37 -31.13
N SER A 15 -14.93 3.36 -32.00
CA SER A 15 -15.21 3.27 -33.44
C SER A 15 -14.26 2.32 -34.16
N ALA A 16 -13.06 2.08 -33.62
CA ALA A 16 -12.14 1.07 -34.14
C ALA A 16 -12.65 -0.37 -33.96
N GLY A 17 -13.63 -0.58 -33.07
CA GLY A 17 -14.26 -1.88 -32.86
C GLY A 17 -13.44 -2.82 -31.97
N PRO A 18 -13.69 -4.15 -32.05
CA PRO A 18 -12.95 -5.13 -31.26
C PRO A 18 -11.49 -5.22 -31.69
N SER A 19 -10.61 -5.50 -30.72
CA SER A 19 -9.23 -5.92 -31.03
C SER A 19 -9.22 -7.15 -31.92
N ALA A 20 -8.14 -7.35 -32.67
CA ALA A 20 -7.87 -8.60 -33.34
C ALA A 20 -7.94 -9.78 -32.35
N PRO A 21 -8.46 -10.96 -32.76
CA PRO A 21 -8.46 -12.15 -31.92
C PRO A 21 -7.05 -12.51 -31.51
N ARG A 22 -6.82 -12.60 -30.20
CA ARG A 22 -5.52 -12.98 -29.64
C ARG A 22 -5.62 -14.37 -29.01
N PRO A 23 -4.82 -15.35 -29.45
CA PRO A 23 -4.79 -16.65 -28.80
C PRO A 23 -4.20 -16.54 -27.39
N GLY A 24 -4.71 -17.38 -26.49
CA GLY A 24 -4.03 -17.72 -25.26
C GLY A 24 -2.65 -18.32 -25.56
N ARG A 25 -1.72 -18.18 -24.61
CA ARG A 25 -0.35 -18.66 -24.82
C ARG A 25 -0.28 -20.18 -24.90
N ASP A 26 -1.14 -20.84 -24.14
CA ASP A 26 -1.19 -22.28 -23.98
C ASP A 26 -2.66 -22.72 -24.15
N PRO A 27 -2.94 -23.90 -24.74
CA PRO A 27 -4.25 -24.52 -24.64
C PRO A 27 -4.65 -24.72 -23.18
N ILE A 28 -5.94 -24.93 -22.92
CA ILE A 28 -6.43 -25.31 -21.59
C ILE A 28 -5.65 -26.55 -21.13
N ASN A 29 -4.93 -26.45 -20.02
CA ASN A 29 -4.00 -27.49 -19.62
C ASN A 29 -4.06 -27.79 -18.12
N LEU A 30 -3.89 -29.08 -17.80
CA LEU A 30 -3.96 -29.58 -16.44
C LEU A 30 -2.87 -29.02 -15.51
N PRO A 31 -1.61 -28.78 -15.95
CA PRO A 31 -0.61 -28.14 -15.11
C PRO A 31 -1.04 -26.75 -14.59
N MET A 32 -1.57 -25.89 -15.44
CA MET A 32 -2.05 -24.56 -15.03
C MET A 32 -3.30 -24.65 -14.15
N ILE A 33 -4.21 -25.59 -14.43
CA ILE A 33 -5.38 -25.86 -13.56
C ILE A 33 -4.90 -26.24 -12.15
N ARG A 34 -3.94 -27.17 -12.04
CA ARG A 34 -3.38 -27.61 -10.75
C ARG A 34 -2.75 -26.45 -9.97
N ASN A 35 -1.88 -25.67 -10.61
CA ASN A 35 -1.26 -24.50 -9.99
C ASN A 35 -2.32 -23.53 -9.44
N TRP A 36 -3.40 -23.30 -10.21
CA TRP A 36 -4.46 -22.37 -9.82
C TRP A 36 -5.29 -22.92 -8.66
N VAL A 37 -5.77 -24.16 -8.72
CA VAL A 37 -6.61 -24.74 -7.65
C VAL A 37 -5.83 -24.94 -6.35
N GLU A 38 -4.54 -25.26 -6.42
CA GLU A 38 -3.65 -25.34 -5.25
C GLU A 38 -3.47 -23.97 -4.59
N ALA A 39 -3.20 -22.93 -5.38
CA ALA A 39 -3.01 -21.57 -4.86
C ALA A 39 -4.30 -20.96 -4.30
N ILE A 40 -5.45 -21.22 -4.93
CA ILE A 40 -6.76 -20.75 -4.48
C ILE A 40 -7.30 -21.59 -3.31
N GLY A 41 -6.85 -22.85 -3.19
CA GLY A 41 -7.36 -23.80 -2.20
C GLY A 41 -8.71 -24.43 -2.58
N ASP A 42 -9.10 -24.36 -3.85
CA ASP A 42 -10.33 -24.99 -4.35
C ASP A 42 -10.12 -26.50 -4.50
N ARG A 43 -10.87 -27.28 -3.73
CA ARG A 43 -10.78 -28.76 -3.69
C ARG A 43 -11.86 -29.46 -4.50
N ASN A 44 -12.58 -28.75 -5.37
CA ASN A 44 -13.60 -29.38 -6.21
C ASN A 44 -12.96 -30.45 -7.13
N PRO A 45 -13.35 -31.74 -7.00
CA PRO A 45 -12.65 -32.82 -7.67
C PRO A 45 -12.84 -32.82 -9.20
N ILE A 46 -13.86 -32.14 -9.75
CA ILE A 46 -14.11 -32.12 -11.19
C ILE A 46 -12.97 -31.48 -12.00
N TYR A 47 -12.10 -30.73 -11.35
CA TYR A 47 -10.95 -30.06 -11.97
C TYR A 47 -9.69 -30.93 -12.04
N VAL A 48 -9.64 -32.04 -11.31
CA VAL A 48 -8.41 -32.83 -11.15
C VAL A 48 -8.61 -34.34 -11.22
N ASP A 49 -9.85 -34.83 -11.13
CA ASP A 49 -10.22 -36.25 -11.17
C ASP A 49 -11.24 -36.52 -12.30
N GLU A 50 -10.88 -37.40 -13.23
CA GLU A 50 -11.74 -37.73 -14.39
C GLU A 50 -13.05 -38.40 -13.97
N ALA A 51 -13.02 -39.30 -12.99
CA ALA A 51 -14.20 -40.06 -12.59
C ALA A 51 -15.22 -39.14 -11.93
N ALA A 52 -14.75 -38.22 -11.08
CA ALA A 52 -15.58 -37.20 -10.45
C ALA A 52 -16.19 -36.24 -11.48
N ALA A 53 -15.40 -35.78 -12.46
CA ALA A 53 -15.91 -34.90 -13.51
C ALA A 53 -16.99 -35.59 -14.36
N ARG A 54 -16.80 -36.86 -14.73
CA ARG A 54 -17.82 -37.66 -15.44
C ARG A 54 -19.06 -37.93 -14.59
N ALA A 55 -18.89 -38.24 -13.31
CA ALA A 55 -20.01 -38.40 -12.38
C ALA A 55 -20.84 -37.10 -12.23
N ALA A 56 -20.20 -35.93 -12.40
CA ALA A 56 -20.85 -34.62 -12.43
C ALA A 56 -21.47 -34.24 -13.78
N GLY A 57 -21.37 -35.11 -14.80
CA GLY A 57 -21.98 -34.91 -16.13
C GLY A 57 -21.09 -34.22 -17.16
N HIS A 58 -19.77 -34.11 -16.90
CA HIS A 58 -18.80 -33.64 -17.88
C HIS A 58 -18.17 -34.81 -18.68
N ASP A 59 -17.62 -34.55 -19.86
CA ASP A 59 -16.95 -35.59 -20.66
C ASP A 59 -15.60 -36.05 -20.06
N GLY A 60 -15.01 -35.21 -19.21
CA GLY A 60 -13.73 -35.40 -18.54
C GLY A 60 -13.40 -34.19 -17.67
N ILE A 61 -12.13 -34.04 -17.27
CA ILE A 61 -11.68 -32.90 -16.47
C ILE A 61 -11.99 -31.58 -17.19
N VAL A 62 -12.54 -30.62 -16.43
CA VAL A 62 -12.88 -29.29 -16.90
C VAL A 62 -12.03 -28.23 -16.18
N ALA A 63 -11.79 -27.10 -16.84
CA ALA A 63 -11.16 -25.96 -16.19
C ALA A 63 -12.16 -25.24 -15.25
N PRO A 64 -11.71 -24.75 -14.08
CA PRO A 64 -12.51 -23.84 -13.28
C PRO A 64 -12.97 -22.64 -14.12
N PRO A 65 -14.28 -22.28 -14.14
CA PRO A 65 -14.79 -21.19 -14.97
C PRO A 65 -14.08 -19.86 -14.71
N ALA A 66 -13.75 -19.58 -13.45
CA ALA A 66 -13.01 -18.39 -13.03
C ALA A 66 -11.59 -18.27 -13.62
N MET A 67 -11.06 -19.32 -14.25
CA MET A 67 -9.80 -19.26 -14.99
C MET A 67 -9.94 -18.68 -16.41
N ALA A 68 -11.14 -18.34 -16.89
CA ALA A 68 -11.37 -17.84 -18.25
C ALA A 68 -10.35 -16.75 -18.68
N GLN A 69 -10.10 -15.77 -17.80
CA GLN A 69 -9.12 -14.71 -18.06
C GLN A 69 -7.66 -15.19 -18.00
N VAL A 70 -7.34 -16.16 -17.13
CA VAL A 70 -5.98 -16.68 -16.88
C VAL A 70 -5.34 -17.17 -18.18
N TRP A 71 -6.10 -17.87 -19.02
CA TRP A 71 -5.64 -18.45 -20.28
C TRP A 71 -5.13 -17.42 -21.29
N THR A 72 -5.60 -16.18 -21.18
CA THR A 72 -5.27 -15.09 -22.09
C THR A 72 -4.53 -13.95 -21.40
N MET A 73 -4.07 -14.15 -20.17
CA MET A 73 -3.14 -13.22 -19.53
C MET A 73 -1.87 -13.08 -20.36
N GLN A 74 -1.37 -11.86 -20.45
CA GLN A 74 -0.19 -11.54 -21.26
C GLN A 74 1.09 -12.19 -20.71
N GLY A 75 1.15 -12.47 -19.39
CA GLY A 75 2.33 -13.00 -18.73
C GLY A 75 3.36 -11.91 -18.40
N LEU A 76 4.53 -12.33 -17.92
CA LEU A 76 5.58 -11.43 -17.48
C LEU A 76 6.26 -10.74 -18.68
N ASN A 77 6.46 -9.42 -18.59
CA ASN A 77 7.14 -8.59 -19.61
C ASN A 77 6.51 -8.57 -21.01
N ALA A 78 5.25 -8.97 -21.14
CA ALA A 78 4.59 -8.98 -22.43
C ALA A 78 4.20 -7.58 -22.90
N VAL A 79 4.32 -7.36 -24.21
CA VAL A 79 3.94 -6.12 -24.88
C VAL A 79 2.48 -6.20 -25.29
N ARG A 80 1.68 -5.20 -24.92
CA ARG A 80 0.26 -5.14 -25.32
C ARG A 80 0.14 -4.91 -26.83
N GLN A 81 -0.89 -5.50 -27.42
CA GLN A 81 -1.20 -5.26 -28.83
C GLN A 81 -1.64 -3.80 -29.04
N PRO A 82 -1.21 -3.12 -30.11
CA PRO A 82 -1.52 -1.70 -30.34
C PRO A 82 -3.02 -1.40 -30.43
N ASP A 83 -3.82 -2.38 -30.82
CA ASP A 83 -5.27 -2.28 -30.98
C ASP A 83 -6.06 -2.67 -29.72
N ASP A 84 -5.41 -3.08 -28.62
CA ASP A 84 -6.07 -3.41 -27.33
C ASP A 84 -6.78 -2.18 -26.74
N PRO A 85 -8.13 -2.13 -26.70
CA PRO A 85 -8.86 -0.96 -26.19
C PRO A 85 -8.57 -0.65 -24.73
N LEU A 86 -8.32 -1.68 -23.92
CA LEU A 86 -7.94 -1.51 -22.50
C LEU A 86 -6.60 -0.78 -22.39
N GLY A 87 -5.60 -1.20 -23.17
CA GLY A 87 -4.29 -0.57 -23.25
C GLY A 87 -4.39 0.87 -23.74
N ARG A 88 -5.10 1.09 -24.86
CA ARG A 88 -5.29 2.43 -25.44
C ARG A 88 -5.94 3.40 -24.46
N MET A 89 -7.03 3.00 -23.79
CA MET A 89 -7.70 3.86 -22.80
C MET A 89 -6.82 4.12 -21.57
N THR A 90 -6.01 3.16 -21.15
CA THR A 90 -5.05 3.35 -20.07
C THR A 90 -4.05 4.45 -20.43
N THR A 91 -3.46 4.38 -21.63
CA THR A 91 -2.51 5.40 -22.13
C THR A 91 -3.14 6.78 -22.25
N ILE A 92 -4.34 6.89 -22.84
CA ILE A 92 -5.06 8.17 -22.98
C ILE A 92 -5.27 8.83 -21.61
N LEU A 93 -5.69 8.05 -20.60
CA LEU A 93 -5.96 8.56 -19.27
C LEU A 93 -4.68 8.87 -18.48
N ASP A 94 -3.59 8.12 -18.71
CA ASP A 94 -2.26 8.42 -18.16
C ASP A 94 -1.73 9.76 -18.68
N GLU A 95 -1.78 9.98 -20.00
CA GLU A 95 -1.37 11.23 -20.64
C GLU A 95 -2.23 12.43 -20.20
N ALA A 96 -3.47 12.16 -19.78
CA ALA A 96 -4.37 13.14 -19.19
C ALA A 96 -4.12 13.42 -17.69
N GLY A 97 -3.20 12.70 -17.03
CA GLY A 97 -2.82 12.88 -15.63
C GLY A 97 -3.53 11.95 -14.64
N PHE A 98 -4.37 11.02 -15.11
CA PHE A 98 -5.08 10.04 -14.27
C PHE A 98 -4.25 8.76 -14.12
N THR A 99 -3.06 8.88 -13.53
CA THR A 99 -2.06 7.81 -13.54
C THR A 99 -2.37 6.64 -12.60
N SER A 100 -3.18 6.86 -11.57
CA SER A 100 -3.57 5.80 -10.62
C SER A 100 -4.70 4.95 -11.18
N VAL A 101 -4.74 3.66 -10.84
CA VAL A 101 -5.69 2.69 -11.38
C VAL A 101 -6.25 1.77 -10.30
N VAL A 102 -7.55 1.48 -10.38
CA VAL A 102 -8.19 0.44 -9.57
C VAL A 102 -9.30 -0.24 -10.37
N ALA A 103 -9.37 -1.57 -10.30
CA ALA A 103 -10.51 -2.32 -10.83
C ALA A 103 -11.70 -2.18 -9.87
N THR A 104 -12.87 -1.89 -10.41
CA THR A 104 -14.08 -1.58 -9.61
C THR A 104 -15.17 -2.62 -9.76
N ASN A 105 -15.35 -3.20 -10.95
CA ASN A 105 -16.30 -4.28 -11.20
C ASN A 105 -15.70 -5.29 -12.19
N CYS A 106 -16.05 -6.55 -12.01
CA CYS A 106 -15.73 -7.65 -12.90
C CYS A 106 -16.94 -8.59 -12.93
N ASP A 107 -17.72 -8.52 -14.00
CA ASP A 107 -18.88 -9.38 -14.21
C ASP A 107 -18.52 -10.39 -15.30
N GLN A 108 -18.51 -11.68 -14.97
CA GLN A 108 -18.20 -12.76 -15.91
C GLN A 108 -19.41 -13.66 -16.12
N ILE A 109 -19.69 -13.99 -17.38
CA ILE A 109 -20.68 -14.99 -17.78
C ILE A 109 -19.93 -16.14 -18.42
N TYR A 110 -20.22 -17.36 -17.96
CA TYR A 110 -19.63 -18.58 -18.50
C TYR A 110 -20.73 -19.35 -19.23
N HIS A 111 -20.60 -19.50 -20.55
CA HIS A 111 -21.61 -20.22 -21.35
C HIS A 111 -21.47 -21.73 -21.19
N ARG A 112 -20.24 -22.22 -20.99
CA ARG A 112 -19.94 -23.61 -20.63
C ARG A 112 -18.58 -23.74 -19.95
N TYR A 113 -18.32 -24.94 -19.42
CA TYR A 113 -17.00 -25.32 -18.96
C TYR A 113 -16.05 -25.57 -20.14
N LEU A 114 -14.79 -25.20 -19.95
CA LEU A 114 -13.71 -25.46 -20.90
C LEU A 114 -13.06 -26.82 -20.61
N LYS A 115 -12.68 -27.52 -21.67
CA LYS A 115 -12.05 -28.84 -21.62
C LYS A 115 -10.54 -28.71 -21.82
N VAL A 116 -9.79 -29.61 -21.20
CA VAL A 116 -8.34 -29.73 -21.43
C VAL A 116 -8.08 -29.98 -22.92
N GLY A 117 -7.16 -29.20 -23.51
CA GLY A 117 -6.79 -29.24 -24.92
C GLY A 117 -7.48 -28.18 -25.80
N GLU A 118 -8.54 -27.51 -25.31
CA GLU A 118 -9.17 -26.43 -26.10
C GLU A 118 -8.23 -25.22 -26.21
N GLU A 119 -8.27 -24.55 -27.36
CA GLU A 119 -7.54 -23.30 -27.59
C GLU A 119 -8.52 -22.13 -27.51
N VAL A 120 -8.20 -21.17 -26.64
CA VAL A 120 -9.06 -20.01 -26.40
C VAL A 120 -8.43 -18.77 -27.04
N THR A 121 -9.23 -17.99 -27.74
CA THR A 121 -8.89 -16.63 -28.20
C THR A 121 -9.69 -15.58 -27.42
N ILE A 122 -9.16 -14.37 -27.31
CA ILE A 122 -9.84 -13.22 -26.71
C ILE A 122 -9.93 -12.06 -27.70
N THR A 123 -11.09 -11.40 -27.72
CA THR A 123 -11.28 -10.06 -28.31
C THR A 123 -11.80 -9.12 -27.25
N THR A 124 -11.38 -7.85 -27.29
CA THR A 124 -11.84 -6.82 -26.34
C THR A 124 -12.43 -5.63 -27.09
N THR A 125 -13.54 -5.08 -26.60
CA THR A 125 -14.15 -3.82 -27.05
C THR A 125 -14.22 -2.82 -25.90
N LEU A 126 -14.15 -1.53 -26.22
CA LEU A 126 -14.53 -0.47 -25.28
C LEU A 126 -16.06 -0.31 -25.31
N GLU A 127 -16.73 -0.52 -24.18
CA GLU A 127 -18.19 -0.39 -24.07
C GLU A 127 -18.61 1.01 -23.63
N ASP A 128 -17.95 1.55 -22.62
CA ASP A 128 -18.39 2.77 -21.95
C ASP A 128 -17.22 3.57 -21.37
N LEU A 129 -17.39 4.89 -21.29
CA LEU A 129 -16.50 5.83 -20.64
C LEU A 129 -17.34 6.90 -19.94
N VAL A 130 -17.16 7.04 -18.64
CA VAL A 130 -17.89 7.99 -17.79
C VAL A 130 -16.91 8.79 -16.94
N GLY A 131 -16.93 10.11 -17.10
CA GLY A 131 -16.14 11.03 -16.29
C GLY A 131 -16.19 12.47 -16.79
N PRO A 132 -15.46 13.38 -16.12
CA PRO A 132 -14.78 13.14 -14.85
C PRO A 132 -15.80 12.94 -13.70
N LYS A 133 -15.44 12.13 -12.70
CA LYS A 133 -16.21 11.88 -11.48
C LYS A 133 -15.33 12.11 -10.27
N LYS A 134 -15.88 12.79 -9.25
CA LYS A 134 -15.24 12.89 -7.93
C LYS A 134 -15.54 11.62 -7.14
N THR A 135 -14.50 10.88 -6.78
CA THR A 135 -14.59 9.62 -6.02
C THR A 135 -13.87 9.74 -4.67
N GLY A 136 -13.98 8.73 -3.80
CA GLY A 136 -13.20 8.69 -2.55
C GLY A 136 -11.68 8.59 -2.76
N LEU A 137 -11.24 8.15 -3.95
CA LEU A 137 -9.82 8.03 -4.30
C LEU A 137 -9.26 9.27 -5.02
N GLY A 138 -10.13 10.19 -5.42
CA GLY A 138 -9.77 11.37 -6.23
C GLY A 138 -10.73 11.59 -7.39
N GLU A 139 -10.45 12.62 -8.18
CA GLU A 139 -11.13 12.82 -9.47
C GLU A 139 -10.63 11.78 -10.47
N GLY A 140 -11.54 11.17 -11.24
CA GLY A 140 -11.18 10.13 -12.18
C GLY A 140 -12.24 9.82 -13.23
N TRP A 141 -11.89 8.88 -14.09
CA TRP A 141 -12.71 8.37 -15.19
C TRP A 141 -12.92 6.88 -15.02
N PHE A 142 -14.17 6.46 -15.19
CA PHE A 142 -14.52 5.05 -15.27
C PHE A 142 -14.60 4.66 -16.73
N PHE A 143 -13.95 3.59 -17.12
CA PHE A 143 -14.19 2.98 -18.42
C PHE A 143 -14.44 1.48 -18.28
N THR A 144 -15.28 0.97 -19.17
CA THR A 144 -15.71 -0.43 -19.16
C THR A 144 -15.31 -1.07 -20.47
N THR A 145 -14.61 -2.20 -20.40
CA THR A 145 -14.31 -3.03 -21.55
C THR A 145 -15.10 -4.32 -21.50
N ARG A 146 -15.56 -4.79 -22.67
CA ARG A 146 -16.12 -6.14 -22.82
C ARG A 146 -15.08 -7.03 -23.46
N SER A 147 -14.82 -8.17 -22.83
CA SER A 147 -13.99 -9.23 -23.40
C SER A 147 -14.85 -10.43 -23.75
N LEU A 148 -14.62 -11.01 -24.93
CA LEU A 148 -15.23 -12.27 -25.35
C LEU A 148 -14.13 -13.30 -25.53
N TRP A 149 -14.29 -14.45 -24.89
CA TRP A 149 -13.45 -15.63 -25.11
C TRP A 149 -14.14 -16.59 -26.06
N ARG A 150 -13.38 -17.09 -27.03
CA ARG A 150 -13.88 -17.99 -28.07
C ARG A 150 -13.03 -19.23 -28.23
N VAL A 151 -13.67 -20.33 -28.58
CA VAL A 151 -13.02 -21.57 -29.03
C VAL A 151 -13.45 -21.82 -30.47
N ALA A 152 -12.49 -22.13 -31.33
CA ALA A 152 -12.76 -22.48 -32.72
C ALA A 152 -13.47 -23.84 -32.81
N ASN A 153 -14.54 -23.91 -33.57
CA ASN A 153 -15.22 -25.14 -33.92
C ASN A 153 -14.54 -25.77 -35.13
N GLY A 154 -14.60 -27.11 -35.23
CA GLY A 154 -14.04 -27.86 -36.36
C GLY A 154 -14.70 -27.59 -37.72
N ASP A 155 -15.80 -26.83 -37.75
CA ASP A 155 -16.53 -26.42 -38.95
C ASP A 155 -16.16 -25.00 -39.44
N GLY A 156 -15.17 -24.36 -38.80
CA GLY A 156 -14.72 -23.01 -39.14
C GLY A 156 -15.53 -21.88 -38.51
N THR A 157 -16.45 -22.17 -37.58
CA THR A 157 -17.14 -21.17 -36.75
C THR A 157 -16.46 -21.00 -35.38
N ASP A 158 -16.74 -19.90 -34.67
CA ASP A 158 -16.22 -19.68 -33.32
C ASP A 158 -17.36 -19.66 -32.29
N GLU A 159 -17.23 -20.44 -31.22
CA GLU A 159 -18.16 -20.47 -30.09
C GLU A 159 -17.75 -19.46 -29.01
N VAL A 160 -18.67 -18.61 -28.52
CA VAL A 160 -18.41 -17.82 -27.29
C VAL A 160 -18.50 -18.75 -26.09
N VAL A 161 -17.41 -18.88 -25.36
CA VAL A 161 -17.33 -19.75 -24.17
C VAL A 161 -17.45 -18.98 -22.86
N ALA A 162 -17.01 -17.72 -22.86
CA ALA A 162 -17.17 -16.81 -21.73
C ALA A 162 -17.15 -15.35 -22.21
N GLU A 163 -17.72 -14.47 -21.40
CA GLU A 163 -17.64 -13.03 -21.58
C GLU A 163 -17.43 -12.30 -20.26
N MET A 164 -16.82 -11.12 -20.32
CA MET A 164 -16.52 -10.30 -19.15
C MET A 164 -16.80 -8.83 -19.43
N LEU A 165 -17.55 -8.18 -18.54
CA LEU A 165 -17.54 -6.73 -18.40
C LEU A 165 -16.58 -6.36 -17.28
N PHE A 166 -15.56 -5.58 -17.62
CA PHE A 166 -14.53 -5.16 -16.68
C PHE A 166 -14.49 -3.64 -16.60
N ARG A 167 -14.77 -3.11 -15.40
CA ARG A 167 -14.84 -1.68 -15.14
C ARG A 167 -13.64 -1.22 -14.31
N ILE A 168 -12.91 -0.26 -14.86
CA ILE A 168 -11.72 0.33 -14.23
C ILE A 168 -11.98 1.79 -13.92
N LEU A 169 -11.48 2.25 -12.77
CA LEU A 169 -11.32 3.66 -12.45
C LEU A 169 -9.85 4.05 -12.64
N LYS A 170 -9.60 5.00 -13.53
CA LYS A 170 -8.34 5.76 -13.59
C LYS A 170 -8.54 7.08 -12.90
N PHE A 171 -7.71 7.41 -11.93
CA PHE A 171 -7.89 8.60 -11.11
C PHE A 171 -6.60 9.38 -10.96
N ALA A 172 -6.74 10.68 -10.77
CA ALA A 172 -5.63 11.56 -10.51
C ALA A 172 -5.03 11.14 -9.17
N PRO A 173 -3.70 10.93 -9.10
CA PRO A 173 -3.06 10.70 -7.82
C PRO A 173 -3.43 11.86 -6.89
N LYS A 174 -3.70 11.56 -5.62
CA LYS A 174 -3.93 12.61 -4.64
C LYS A 174 -2.78 13.61 -4.76
N PRO A 175 -3.05 14.93 -4.92
CA PRO A 175 -2.04 15.93 -4.65
C PRO A 175 -1.46 15.59 -3.29
N ALA A 176 -0.13 15.56 -3.16
CA ALA A 176 0.51 15.43 -1.86
C ALA A 176 -0.21 16.42 -0.92
N GLU A 177 -0.85 15.90 0.12
CA GLU A 177 -1.57 16.76 1.06
C GLU A 177 -0.56 17.82 1.54
N PRO A 178 -0.98 19.09 1.67
CA PRO A 178 -0.11 20.11 2.22
C PRO A 178 0.37 19.59 3.58
N LYS A 179 1.70 19.41 3.66
CA LYS A 179 2.43 18.94 4.84
C LYS A 179 1.78 19.50 6.09
N SER A 180 1.26 18.64 6.95
CA SER A 180 0.66 19.02 8.21
C SER A 180 1.70 19.83 8.98
N GLN A 181 1.45 21.13 9.08
CA GLN A 181 2.26 22.01 9.92
C GLN A 181 1.95 21.62 11.36
N SER A 182 2.99 21.50 12.19
CA SER A 182 2.82 21.17 13.60
C SER A 182 1.75 22.08 14.22
N ALA A 183 0.95 21.54 15.14
CA ALA A 183 -0.14 22.28 15.79
C ALA A 183 0.36 23.58 16.48
N ASN A 184 1.67 23.67 16.74
CA ASN A 184 2.31 24.72 17.51
C ASN A 184 3.27 25.59 16.68
N GLY A 185 3.40 25.33 15.37
CA GLY A 185 4.37 25.99 14.47
C GLY A 185 5.86 25.73 14.77
N ARG A 186 6.18 24.83 15.71
CA ARG A 186 7.55 24.52 16.17
C ARG A 186 7.96 23.05 16.00
N GLY A 187 7.01 22.13 15.89
CA GLY A 187 7.28 20.70 15.74
C GLY A 187 7.67 20.29 14.32
N ALA A 188 8.37 19.17 14.22
CA ALA A 188 8.66 18.52 12.96
C ALA A 188 7.40 17.90 12.33
N SER A 189 7.42 17.72 11.01
CA SER A 189 6.31 17.10 10.27
C SER A 189 6.09 15.64 10.71
N TYR A 190 4.82 15.24 10.76
CA TYR A 190 4.35 13.88 11.04
C TYR A 190 3.41 13.33 9.95
N ASP A 191 3.60 13.74 8.69
CA ASP A 191 2.68 13.47 7.57
C ASP A 191 2.42 11.98 7.29
N ASP A 192 3.35 11.11 7.67
CA ASP A 192 3.26 9.66 7.53
C ASP A 192 2.57 8.95 8.72
N LEU A 193 2.12 9.72 9.72
CA LEU A 193 1.42 9.23 10.90
C LEU A 193 -0.06 9.63 10.88
N ASP A 194 -0.91 8.77 11.44
CA ASP A 194 -2.32 9.08 11.73
C ASP A 194 -2.49 9.24 13.25
N PRO A 195 -2.56 10.48 13.78
CA PRO A 195 -2.58 10.74 15.21
C PRO A 195 -3.77 10.11 15.93
N THR A 196 -4.90 9.91 15.23
CA THR A 196 -6.12 9.30 15.79
C THR A 196 -5.98 7.80 16.04
N LYS A 197 -4.95 7.17 15.46
CA LYS A 197 -4.67 5.73 15.57
C LYS A 197 -3.36 5.41 16.28
N LEU A 198 -2.55 6.41 16.59
CA LEU A 198 -1.30 6.20 17.33
C LEU A 198 -1.59 5.77 18.76
N MET A 199 -0.84 4.77 19.22
CA MET A 199 -0.77 4.49 20.65
C MET A 199 -0.11 5.67 21.37
N ARG A 200 -0.82 6.19 22.38
CA ARG A 200 -0.35 7.32 23.17
C ARG A 200 0.50 6.85 24.33
N PRO A 201 1.61 7.56 24.64
CA PRO A 201 2.34 7.28 25.86
C PRO A 201 1.49 7.65 27.08
N SER A 202 1.45 6.76 28.07
CA SER A 202 0.88 7.06 29.36
C SER A 202 1.98 7.62 30.27
N ALA A 203 1.84 8.87 30.70
CA ALA A 203 2.70 9.42 31.73
C ALA A 203 2.38 8.76 33.08
N SER A 204 3.40 8.30 33.78
CA SER A 204 3.35 7.92 35.19
C SER A 204 3.99 9.04 36.03
N GLN A 205 3.78 9.02 37.34
CA GLN A 205 4.44 9.95 38.25
C GLN A 205 5.97 9.99 38.04
N ASP A 206 6.60 8.83 37.87
CA ASP A 206 8.06 8.70 37.70
C ASP A 206 8.56 9.18 36.33
N THR A 207 7.69 9.28 35.33
CA THR A 207 8.02 9.70 33.97
C THR A 207 7.44 11.06 33.61
N GLN A 208 6.70 11.70 34.51
CA GLN A 208 6.04 12.98 34.27
C GLN A 208 7.05 14.05 33.84
N PHE A 209 8.19 14.15 34.55
CA PHE A 209 9.24 15.13 34.23
C PHE A 209 9.75 14.99 32.78
N PHE A 210 9.82 13.76 32.27
CA PHE A 210 10.25 13.44 30.92
C PHE A 210 9.21 13.88 29.89
N TRP A 211 7.94 13.51 30.11
CA TRP A 211 6.85 13.88 29.20
C TRP A 211 6.55 15.38 29.18
N ASP A 212 6.68 16.06 30.33
CA ASP A 212 6.63 17.52 30.41
C ASP A 212 7.78 18.16 29.63
N GLY A 213 8.95 17.52 29.64
CA GLY A 213 10.09 17.91 28.80
C GLY A 213 9.77 17.77 27.32
N VAL A 214 9.27 16.60 26.90
CA VAL A 214 8.89 16.34 25.50
C VAL A 214 7.85 17.37 25.01
N ALA A 215 6.85 17.70 25.84
CA ALA A 215 5.87 18.74 25.53
C ALA A 215 6.49 20.15 25.46
N ALA A 216 7.54 20.41 26.24
CA ALA A 216 8.32 21.64 26.21
C ALA A 216 9.44 21.66 25.13
N HIS A 217 9.55 20.61 24.31
CA HIS A 217 10.62 20.40 23.32
C HIS A 217 12.03 20.30 23.97
N GLU A 218 12.08 19.70 25.15
CA GLU A 218 13.29 19.44 25.94
C GLU A 218 13.46 17.95 26.23
N LEU A 219 14.63 17.39 25.92
CA LEU A 219 14.91 15.99 26.21
C LEU A 219 15.51 15.88 27.61
N ARG A 220 14.67 15.64 28.62
CA ARG A 220 15.09 15.59 30.04
C ARG A 220 15.56 14.19 30.44
N ILE A 221 16.78 14.04 30.92
CA ILE A 221 17.35 12.76 31.37
C ILE A 221 17.39 12.75 32.90
N GLN A 222 16.94 11.65 33.53
CA GLN A 222 16.99 11.50 34.98
C GLN A 222 18.44 11.60 35.48
N GLN A 223 18.66 12.45 36.48
CA GLN A 223 19.91 12.54 37.22
C GLN A 223 19.75 11.90 38.59
N ARG A 224 20.69 11.02 38.95
CA ARG A 224 20.76 10.40 40.27
C ARG A 224 21.51 11.32 41.25
N GLU A 225 21.39 11.04 42.55
CA GLU A 225 22.06 11.81 43.61
C GLU A 225 23.59 11.83 43.49
N ASP A 226 24.19 10.79 42.91
CA ASP A 226 25.62 10.69 42.63
C ASP A 226 26.04 11.47 41.36
N GLY A 227 25.10 12.15 40.71
CA GLY A 227 25.30 12.89 39.47
C GLY A 227 25.21 12.03 38.20
N ALA A 228 25.04 10.71 38.32
CA ALA A 228 24.96 9.81 37.17
C ALA A 228 23.64 9.99 36.40
N LEU A 229 23.70 9.88 35.07
CA LEU A 229 22.54 10.02 34.20
C LEU A 229 21.94 8.64 33.87
N GLN A 230 20.61 8.57 33.82
CA GLN A 230 19.87 7.32 33.64
C GLN A 230 18.74 7.45 32.62
N HIS A 231 18.69 6.49 31.69
CA HIS A 231 17.53 6.23 30.83
C HIS A 231 17.39 4.72 30.57
N PRO A 232 16.18 4.13 30.55
CA PRO A 232 14.88 4.75 30.89
C PRO A 232 14.81 5.17 32.37
N PRO A 233 13.91 6.11 32.74
CA PRO A 233 13.75 6.53 34.14
C PRO A 233 13.40 5.34 35.03
N VAL A 234 14.07 5.24 36.18
CA VAL A 234 13.83 4.16 37.15
C VAL A 234 12.95 4.69 38.30
N PRO A 235 11.83 4.01 38.63
CA PRO A 235 10.89 4.42 39.70
C PRO A 235 11.47 4.43 41.13
N ALA A 236 12.57 3.71 41.36
CA ALA A 236 13.04 3.34 42.69
C ALA A 236 14.12 4.28 43.24
N LEU A 237 13.91 5.59 43.14
CA LEU A 237 14.54 6.52 44.08
C LEU A 237 13.63 6.48 45.31
N TRP A 238 14.12 6.06 46.48
CA TRP A 238 13.34 5.93 47.72
C TRP A 238 12.93 7.31 48.30
N LYS A 239 12.46 8.21 47.44
CA LYS A 239 12.05 9.58 47.71
C LYS A 239 10.59 9.60 48.15
N ASP A 240 10.23 10.60 48.94
CA ASP A 240 8.83 10.83 49.32
C ASP A 240 8.01 11.15 48.06
N LYS A 241 6.72 10.82 48.05
CA LYS A 241 5.82 11.01 46.90
C LYS A 241 5.67 12.48 46.48
N ALA A 242 6.08 13.42 47.33
CA ALA A 242 6.03 14.85 47.07
C ALA A 242 7.29 15.38 46.35
N GLU A 243 8.36 14.59 46.25
CA GLU A 243 9.61 15.03 45.65
C GLU A 243 9.63 14.80 44.14
N THR A 244 10.14 15.79 43.40
CA THR A 244 10.32 15.74 41.96
C THR A 244 11.64 15.07 41.60
N THR A 245 11.65 14.30 40.51
CA THR A 245 12.88 13.69 39.97
C THR A 245 13.82 14.76 39.42
N ASP A 246 15.08 14.73 39.85
CA ASP A 246 16.13 15.60 39.31
C ASP A 246 16.48 15.17 37.88
N TYR A 247 16.74 16.14 37.00
CA TYR A 247 17.04 15.88 35.60
C TYR A 247 18.03 16.89 35.02
N VAL A 248 18.68 16.49 33.93
CA VAL A 248 19.43 17.38 33.04
C VAL A 248 18.70 17.48 31.70
N VAL A 249 18.75 18.65 31.06
CA VAL A 249 18.28 18.82 29.68
C VAL A 249 19.41 18.44 28.74
N ALA A 250 19.21 17.37 27.97
CA ALA A 250 20.17 16.89 27.00
C ALA A 250 20.28 17.82 25.80
N SER A 251 21.43 17.79 25.11
CA SER A 251 21.62 18.46 23.81
C SER A 251 20.67 17.93 22.73
N GLY A 252 20.18 16.70 22.93
CA GLY A 252 19.35 15.98 21.95
C GLY A 252 20.16 15.40 20.79
N ARG A 253 21.48 15.56 20.77
CA ARG A 253 22.38 15.02 19.74
C ARG A 253 22.95 13.67 20.16
N GLY A 254 23.16 12.80 19.19
CA GLY A 254 23.75 11.48 19.43
C GLY A 254 24.11 10.75 18.16
N THR A 255 24.43 9.47 18.29
CA THR A 255 24.71 8.58 17.15
C THR A 255 23.88 7.32 17.22
N VAL A 256 23.52 6.76 16.06
CA VAL A 256 22.81 5.48 15.98
C VAL A 256 23.70 4.37 16.53
N PHE A 257 23.36 3.81 17.69
CA PHE A 257 24.06 2.67 18.29
C PHE A 257 23.64 1.36 17.63
N SER A 258 22.33 1.18 17.40
CA SER A 258 21.75 0.06 16.66
C SER A 258 20.38 0.45 16.10
N TYR A 259 19.90 -0.25 15.07
CA TYR A 259 18.57 0.01 14.51
C TYR A 259 17.93 -1.26 13.96
N VAL A 260 16.60 -1.22 13.81
CA VAL A 260 15.81 -2.23 13.11
C VAL A 260 14.87 -1.54 12.11
N VAL A 261 14.61 -2.20 10.99
CA VAL A 261 13.63 -1.75 10.00
C VAL A 261 12.37 -2.59 10.15
N HIS A 262 11.26 -1.96 10.52
CA HIS A 262 9.99 -2.64 10.71
C HIS A 262 9.23 -2.72 9.40
N HIS A 263 9.11 -3.92 8.84
CA HIS A 263 8.41 -4.17 7.56
C HIS A 263 6.99 -4.72 7.73
N ALA A 264 6.70 -5.47 8.81
CA ALA A 264 5.40 -6.10 9.07
C ALA A 264 5.35 -6.64 10.53
N PRO A 265 4.16 -6.80 11.14
CA PRO A 265 2.83 -6.46 10.64
C PRO A 265 2.54 -4.94 10.69
N LYS A 266 1.42 -4.52 10.09
CA LYS A 266 0.96 -3.12 10.14
C LYS A 266 0.76 -2.68 11.60
N VAL A 267 1.37 -1.55 11.94
CA VAL A 267 1.21 -0.88 13.23
C VAL A 267 0.17 0.24 13.06
N PRO A 268 -0.88 0.30 13.89
CA PRO A 268 -1.86 1.38 13.82
C PRO A 268 -1.21 2.76 13.85
N GLY A 269 -1.67 3.65 12.98
CA GLY A 269 -1.19 5.03 12.92
C GLY A 269 0.17 5.22 12.26
N ARG A 270 0.79 4.18 11.68
CA ARG A 270 2.12 4.28 11.04
C ARG A 270 2.16 3.76 9.61
N SER A 271 2.96 4.43 8.79
CA SER A 271 3.32 3.99 7.43
C SER A 271 4.52 3.04 7.47
N LEU A 272 4.46 1.95 6.70
CA LEU A 272 5.54 0.96 6.60
C LEU A 272 6.36 1.16 5.31
N PRO A 273 7.67 0.85 5.31
CA PRO A 273 8.51 0.52 6.47
C PRO A 273 8.95 1.78 7.26
N PHE A 274 9.26 1.61 8.55
CA PHE A 274 9.86 2.67 9.38
C PHE A 274 11.05 2.13 10.19
N VAL A 275 11.95 3.03 10.62
CA VAL A 275 13.19 2.69 11.33
C VAL A 275 13.04 2.97 12.82
N VAL A 276 13.33 1.97 13.65
CA VAL A 276 13.46 2.16 15.11
C VAL A 276 14.94 2.11 15.44
N ALA A 277 15.45 3.22 15.98
CA ALA A 277 16.85 3.38 16.33
C ALA A 277 17.01 3.45 17.86
N LEU A 278 18.03 2.76 18.35
CA LEU A 278 18.62 3.01 19.67
C LEU A 278 19.79 3.98 19.46
N VAL A 279 19.67 5.16 20.03
CA VAL A 279 20.62 6.27 19.88
C VAL A 279 21.44 6.40 21.16
N GLU A 280 22.77 6.47 21.03
CA GLU A 280 23.66 6.85 22.12
C GLU A 280 23.84 8.37 22.09
N LEU A 281 23.33 9.05 23.12
CA LEU A 281 23.41 10.50 23.27
C LEU A 281 24.81 10.93 23.70
N GLU A 282 25.14 12.20 23.45
CA GLU A 282 26.42 12.80 23.90
C GLU A 282 26.62 12.73 25.41
N GLU A 283 25.52 12.74 26.16
CA GLU A 283 25.50 12.57 27.62
C GLU A 283 25.78 11.12 28.08
N GLY A 284 25.91 10.18 27.14
CA GLY A 284 26.30 8.78 27.39
C GLY A 284 25.16 7.81 27.68
N VAL A 285 23.91 8.28 27.77
CA VAL A 285 22.73 7.40 27.89
C VAL A 285 22.24 6.95 26.52
N ARG A 286 21.50 5.84 26.49
CA ARG A 286 20.88 5.32 25.27
C ARG A 286 19.38 5.50 25.28
N MET A 287 18.83 5.99 24.19
CA MET A 287 17.41 6.28 24.03
C MET A 287 16.85 5.63 22.77
N LEU A 288 15.72 4.95 22.92
CA LEU A 288 14.99 4.35 21.81
C LEU A 288 14.08 5.40 21.16
N GLY A 289 13.98 5.43 19.85
CA GLY A 289 13.00 6.26 19.14
C GLY A 289 12.90 5.90 17.67
N GLU A 290 11.92 6.49 16.99
CA GLU A 290 11.80 6.35 15.54
C GLU A 290 12.80 7.29 14.84
N LEU A 291 13.58 6.77 13.88
CA LEU A 291 14.41 7.59 13.00
C LEU A 291 13.62 7.94 11.73
N ARG A 292 13.36 9.23 11.54
CA ARG A 292 12.47 9.76 10.52
C ARG A 292 13.24 10.51 9.43
N GLY A 293 12.63 10.61 8.24
CA GLY A 293 13.15 11.40 7.12
C GLY A 293 14.42 10.82 6.48
N VAL A 294 14.76 9.56 6.74
CA VAL A 294 15.90 8.85 6.17
C VAL A 294 15.40 7.57 5.50
N ASP A 295 15.86 7.29 4.28
CA ASP A 295 15.61 6.00 3.63
C ASP A 295 16.19 4.87 4.51
N PRO A 296 15.41 3.83 4.88
CA PRO A 296 15.92 2.71 5.67
C PRO A 296 17.22 2.08 5.13
N ALA A 297 17.44 2.11 3.81
CA ALA A 297 18.65 1.59 3.18
C ALA A 297 19.91 2.46 3.43
N GLU A 298 19.75 3.73 3.80
CA GLU A 298 20.84 4.66 4.08
C GLU A 298 21.27 4.66 5.56
N VAL A 299 20.51 4.00 6.44
CA VAL A 299 20.78 4.02 7.88
C VAL A 299 22.00 3.16 8.22
N THR A 300 22.95 3.75 8.95
CA THR A 300 24.16 3.08 9.40
C THR A 300 24.40 3.31 10.89
N VAL A 301 25.03 2.33 11.55
CA VAL A 301 25.54 2.52 12.92
C VAL A 301 26.61 3.61 12.90
N GLY A 302 26.56 4.51 13.88
CA GLY A 302 27.40 5.71 13.96
C GLY A 302 26.84 6.93 13.22
N MET A 303 25.69 6.83 12.54
CA MET A 303 25.06 7.97 11.90
C MET A 303 24.72 9.05 12.94
N PRO A 304 25.12 10.33 12.73
CA PRO A 304 24.76 11.42 13.63
C PRO A 304 23.26 11.70 13.51
N VAL A 305 22.62 11.89 14.65
CA VAL A 305 21.18 12.15 14.77
C VAL A 305 20.91 13.24 15.80
N GLU A 306 19.75 13.87 15.68
CA GLU A 306 19.25 14.84 16.65
C GLU A 306 17.77 14.59 16.96
N ALA A 307 17.37 14.92 18.19
CA ALA A 307 16.00 14.81 18.67
C ALA A 307 15.11 15.86 17.98
N ILE A 308 13.93 15.42 17.57
CA ILE A 308 12.84 16.27 17.08
C ILE A 308 11.58 15.99 17.86
N TYR A 309 10.64 16.94 17.82
CA TYR A 309 9.36 16.85 18.51
C TYR A 309 8.21 16.91 17.50
N LEU A 310 7.23 16.03 17.65
CA LEU A 310 6.06 15.91 16.81
C LEU A 310 4.84 16.38 17.61
N ASP A 311 4.29 17.53 17.26
CA ASP A 311 3.15 18.14 17.98
C ASP A 311 1.81 17.79 17.31
N PHE A 312 1.07 16.91 17.95
CA PHE A 312 -0.23 16.44 17.50
C PHE A 312 -1.37 17.28 18.06
N PRO A 313 -2.42 17.54 17.26
CA PRO A 313 -3.62 18.18 17.77
C PRO A 313 -4.31 17.30 18.81
N GLY A 314 -5.04 17.94 19.72
CA GLY A 314 -5.94 17.23 20.61
C GLY A 314 -7.17 16.71 19.88
N ASP A 315 -7.78 15.67 20.42
CA ASP A 315 -9.04 15.10 19.94
C ASP A 315 -10.01 14.83 21.09
N GLU A 316 -11.15 14.19 20.80
CA GLU A 316 -12.17 13.90 21.82
C GLU A 316 -11.61 13.10 23.00
N GLU A 317 -10.62 12.22 22.76
CA GLU A 317 -10.02 11.39 23.81
C GLU A 317 -9.00 12.19 24.65
N THR A 318 -8.37 13.25 24.13
CA THR A 318 -7.55 14.18 24.93
C THR A 318 -8.35 15.35 25.52
N GLY A 319 -9.68 15.38 25.35
CA GLY A 319 -10.49 16.55 25.69
C GLY A 319 -10.09 17.82 24.92
N GLY A 320 -9.53 17.67 23.72
CA GLY A 320 -9.00 18.76 22.90
C GLY A 320 -7.60 19.25 23.29
N THR A 321 -6.92 18.57 24.21
CA THR A 321 -5.55 18.95 24.64
C THR A 321 -4.51 18.42 23.65
N PRO A 322 -3.64 19.27 23.06
CA PRO A 322 -2.53 18.83 22.20
C PRO A 322 -1.56 17.93 22.95
N TRP A 323 -0.81 17.10 22.23
CA TRP A 323 0.18 16.21 22.81
C TRP A 323 1.39 16.07 21.90
N THR A 324 2.54 15.70 22.46
CA THR A 324 3.82 15.71 21.74
C THR A 324 4.54 14.37 21.90
N LEU A 325 5.16 13.89 20.83
CA LEU A 325 6.15 12.82 20.86
C LEU A 325 7.53 13.34 20.49
N TYR A 326 8.57 12.59 20.85
CA TYR A 326 9.90 12.80 20.28
C TYR A 326 10.20 11.73 19.22
N ALA A 327 11.06 12.08 18.29
CA ALA A 327 11.66 11.18 17.31
C ALA A 327 13.10 11.62 17.02
N TRP A 328 13.79 10.88 16.16
CA TRP A 328 15.13 11.22 15.69
C TRP A 328 15.07 11.66 14.23
N GLN A 329 15.92 12.60 13.85
CA GLN A 329 16.26 12.85 12.46
C GLN A 329 17.77 12.80 12.25
N ARG A 330 18.19 12.72 10.99
CA ARG A 330 19.61 12.81 10.64
C ARG A 330 20.17 14.16 11.07
N GLY A 331 21.20 14.14 11.91
CA GLY A 331 21.93 15.34 12.31
C GLY A 331 22.82 15.85 11.19
N ALA A 332 23.14 17.15 11.23
CA ALA A 332 24.08 17.74 10.28
C ALA A 332 25.44 17.02 10.36
N LYS A 333 26.04 16.70 9.21
CA LYS A 333 27.44 16.26 9.18
C LYS A 333 28.30 17.42 9.65
N GLU A 334 29.03 17.25 10.74
CA GLU A 334 30.15 18.14 11.04
C GLU A 334 31.11 18.07 9.84
N GLN A 335 31.27 19.20 9.13
CA GLN A 335 32.31 19.36 8.13
C GLN A 335 33.64 19.37 8.89
N SER A 336 34.30 18.22 8.95
CA SER A 336 35.72 18.15 9.29
C SER A 336 36.59 18.61 8.13
#